data_AF-A0A2K8NZC6-F1
#
_entry.id   AF-A0A2K8NZC6-F1
#
_cell.length_a   1.000
_cell.length_b   1.000
_cell.length_c   1.000
_cell.angle_alpha   90.00
_cell.angle_beta   90.00
_cell.angle_gamma   90.00
#
_symmetry.space_group_name_H-M   'P 1'
#
loop_
_entity.id
_entity.type
_entity.pdbx_description
1 polymer ?
#
loop_
_entity_poly.entity_id
_entity_poly.type
_entity_poly.pdbx_seq_one_letter_code
_entity_poly.pdbx_strand_id
1 'polypeptide(L)' 'MAFNFDNDNDWLFMFCKKCWDYKKFVFNKAINFEDETTDQLGKCVDCDKKQKISTLEIKEYYGHLNDHNN' A
#
# COMPACT_ATOMS: atom_id res chain seq x y z
N MET A 1 -15.03 -5.95 -7.08
CA MET A 1 -14.04 -7.04 -7.24
C MET A 1 -13.27 -7.13 -5.94
N ALA A 2 -13.43 -8.21 -5.17
CA ALA A 2 -12.80 -8.34 -3.86
C ALA A 2 -11.27 -8.39 -4.01
N PHE A 3 -10.57 -7.47 -3.34
CA PHE A 3 -9.11 -7.47 -3.27
C PHE A 3 -8.68 -8.63 -2.37
N ASN A 4 -8.21 -9.73 -2.96
CA ASN A 4 -7.67 -10.87 -2.21
C ASN A 4 -6.29 -10.49 -1.66
N PHE A 5 -6.22 -10.24 -0.36
CA PHE A 5 -4.98 -9.99 0.38
C PHE A 5 -4.13 -11.26 0.59
N ASP A 6 -4.58 -12.42 0.11
CA ASP A 6 -3.98 -13.75 0.30
C ASP A 6 -2.69 -14.02 -0.49
N ASN A 7 -2.25 -13.10 -1.34
CA ASN A 7 -0.94 -13.22 -1.99
C ASN A 7 -0.01 -12.15 -1.46
N ASP A 8 1.20 -12.55 -1.07
CA ASP A 8 2.37 -11.72 -0.79
C ASP A 8 2.52 -10.62 -1.85
N ASN A 9 1.79 -9.52 -1.66
CA ASN A 9 1.82 -8.40 -2.57
C ASN A 9 3.02 -7.55 -2.15
N ASP A 10 4.15 -7.75 -2.82
CA ASP A 10 5.35 -6.92 -2.65
C ASP A 10 5.16 -5.48 -3.17
N TRP A 11 3.92 -5.08 -3.50
CA TRP A 11 3.61 -3.77 -4.05
C TRP A 11 2.22 -3.27 -3.66
N LEU A 12 2.09 -1.95 -3.60
CA LEU A 12 0.83 -1.24 -3.38
C LEU A 12 0.70 -0.06 -4.30
N PHE A 13 -0.53 0.31 -4.62
CA PHE A 13 -0.84 1.60 -5.23
C PHE A 13 -1.22 2.60 -4.16
N MET A 14 -0.55 3.74 -4.10
CA MET A 14 -0.89 4.80 -3.16
C MET A 14 -0.39 6.16 -3.62
N PHE A 15 -0.86 7.20 -2.94
CA PHE A 15 -0.46 8.56 -3.25
C PHE A 15 1.01 8.83 -2.87
N CYS A 16 1.80 9.23 -3.86
CA CYS A 16 3.18 9.63 -3.65
C CYS A 16 3.26 11.14 -3.40
N LYS A 17 3.67 11.55 -2.20
CA LYS A 17 3.80 12.97 -1.82
C LYS A 17 4.82 13.73 -2.67
N LYS A 18 5.78 13.04 -3.29
CA LYS A 18 6.78 13.67 -4.18
C LYS A 18 6.31 13.80 -5.62
N CYS A 19 5.60 12.81 -6.15
CA CYS A 19 5.02 12.89 -7.49
C CYS A 19 3.72 13.71 -7.51
N TRP A 20 3.08 13.87 -6.36
CA TRP A 20 1.74 14.43 -6.21
C TRP A 20 0.69 13.67 -7.03
N ASP A 21 0.84 12.35 -7.10
CA ASP A 21 0.02 11.47 -7.93
C ASP A 21 -0.05 10.05 -7.32
N TYR A 22 -1.04 9.25 -7.71
CA TYR A 22 -1.17 7.85 -7.32
C TYR A 22 -0.18 7.01 -8.10
N LYS A 23 0.76 6.39 -7.40
CA LYS A 23 1.86 5.62 -7.99
C LYS A 23 1.99 4.26 -7.34
N LYS A 24 2.67 3.37 -8.05
CA LYS A 24 3.06 2.05 -7.53
C LYS A 24 4.25 2.20 -6.58
N PHE A 25 4.13 1.61 -5.41
CA PHE A 25 5.18 1.43 -4.44
C PHE A 25 5.55 -0.04 -4.36
N VAL A 26 6.84 -0.33 -4.37
CA VAL A 26 7.38 -1.69 -4.18
C VAL A 26 8.05 -1.78 -2.81
N PHE A 27 7.92 -2.93 -2.18
CA PHE A 27 8.45 -3.21 -0.85
C PHE A 27 9.56 -4.26 -0.96
N ASN A 28 10.54 -4.16 -0.07
CA ASN A 28 11.63 -5.14 -0.03
C ASN A 28 11.22 -6.49 0.59
N LYS A 29 10.06 -6.53 1.23
CA LYS A 29 9.46 -7.70 1.87
C LYS A 29 7.98 -7.69 1.56
N ALA A 30 7.38 -8.88 1.53
CA ALA A 30 5.95 -9.02 1.44
C ALA A 30 5.24 -8.21 2.54
N ILE A 31 4.14 -7.58 2.15
CA ILE A 31 3.34 -6.76 3.05
C ILE A 31 2.46 -7.71 3.85
N ASN A 32 2.75 -7.82 5.14
CA ASN A 32 1.90 -8.56 6.05
C ASN A 32 0.81 -7.62 6.58
N PHE A 33 -0.42 -7.80 6.10
CA PHE A 33 -1.59 -7.02 6.52
C PHE A 33 -2.21 -7.51 7.84
N GLU A 34 -1.79 -8.68 8.34
CA GLU A 34 -2.21 -9.20 9.65
C GLU A 34 -1.46 -8.49 10.79
N ASP A 35 -0.28 -7.94 10.51
CA ASP A 35 0.52 -7.17 11.47
C ASP A 35 0.20 -5.66 11.36
N GLU A 36 -0.85 -5.24 12.07
CA GLU A 36 -1.37 -3.86 12.07
C GLU A 36 -0.42 -2.84 12.73
N THR A 37 0.71 -3.30 13.27
CA THR A 37 1.69 -2.47 13.99
C THR A 37 2.99 -2.24 13.24
N THR A 38 3.20 -2.91 12.10
CA THR A 38 4.47 -2.82 11.37
C THR A 38 4.42 -1.75 10.29
N ASP A 39 5.09 -0.63 10.56
CA ASP A 39 5.41 0.36 9.55
C ASP A 39 6.39 -0.23 8.52
N GLN A 40 6.04 -0.17 7.23
CA GLN A 40 6.92 -0.62 6.16
C GLN A 40 7.41 0.55 5.30
N LEU A 41 8.63 0.40 4.75
CA LEU A 41 9.19 1.36 3.81
C LEU A 41 8.92 0.89 2.39
N GLY A 42 7.97 1.53 1.72
CA GLY A 42 7.72 1.34 0.30
C GLY A 42 8.52 2.33 -0.55
N LYS A 43 8.95 1.89 -1.72
CA LYS A 43 9.70 2.69 -2.69
C LYS A 43 8.83 3.00 -3.91
N CYS A 44 8.61 4.27 -4.21
CA CYS A 44 7.90 4.69 -5.42
C CYS A 44 8.72 4.33 -6.66
N VAL A 45 8.09 3.68 -7.65
CA VAL A 45 8.76 3.26 -8.89
C VAL A 45 9.11 4.44 -9.81
N ASP A 46 8.37 5.55 -9.76
CA ASP A 46 8.59 6.71 -10.62
C ASP A 46 9.69 7.65 -10.10
N CYS A 47 9.68 7.97 -8.80
CA CYS A 47 10.56 9.00 -8.23
C CYS A 47 11.65 8.48 -7.31
N ASP A 48 11.76 7.15 -7.20
CA ASP A 48 12.71 6.38 -6.38
C ASP A 48 12.67 6.69 -4.87
N LYS A 49 11.73 7.54 -4.42
CA LYS A 49 11.62 7.93 -3.01
C LYS A 49 11.01 6.81 -2.18
N LYS A 50 11.65 6.56 -1.04
CA LYS A 50 11.09 5.74 0.03
C LYS A 50 10.10 6.56 0.84
N GLN A 51 8.95 5.98 1.13
CA GLN A 51 7.93 6.52 2.01
C GLN A 51 7.63 5.49 3.09
N LYS A 52 7.46 5.99 4.33
CA LYS A 52 6.96 5.17 5.44
C LYS A 52 5.46 5.01 5.26
N ILE A 53 5.01 3.77 5.32
CA ILE A 53 3.65 3.37 5.01
C ILE A 53 3.16 2.49 6.16
N SER A 54 2.08 2.92 6.82
CA SER A 54 1.43 2.15 7.87
C SER A 54 0.51 1.11 7.23
N THR A 55 0.64 -0.16 7.64
CA THR A 55 -0.24 -1.25 7.22
C THR A 55 -1.69 -0.99 7.62
N LEU A 56 -1.93 -0.33 8.75
CA LEU A 56 -3.26 0.10 9.19
C LEU A 56 -3.89 1.10 8.20
N GLU A 57 -3.18 2.18 7.85
CA GLU A 57 -3.68 3.19 6.91
C GLU A 57 -3.99 2.59 5.54
N ILE A 58 -3.19 1.63 5.08
CA ILE A 58 -3.46 0.91 3.83
C ILE A 58 -4.74 0.09 3.94
N LYS A 59 -4.89 -0.70 5.01
CA LYS A 59 -6.06 -1.55 5.22
C LYS A 59 -7.34 -0.72 5.28
N GLU A 60 -7.31 0.42 5.95
CA GLU A 60 -8.42 1.39 5.95
C GLU A 60 -8.68 1.96 4.56
N TYR A 61 -7.64 2.43 3.86
CA TYR A 61 -7.77 3.00 2.50
C TYR A 61 -8.42 2.02 1.51
N TYR A 62 -7.93 0.78 1.46
CA TYR A 62 -8.49 -0.25 0.58
C TYR A 62 -9.84 -0.79 1.08
N GLY A 63 -10.06 -0.81 2.40
CA GLY A 63 -11.35 -1.14 3.00
C GLY A 63 -12.44 -0.18 2.56
N HIS A 64 -12.20 1.13 2.64
CA HIS A 64 -13.13 2.17 2.17
C HIS A 64 -13.37 2.12 0.66
N LEU A 65 -12.34 1.81 -0.14
CA LEU A 65 -12.51 1.62 -1.59
C LEU A 65 -13.42 0.42 -1.91
N ASN A 66 -13.42 -0.61 -1.07
CA ASN A 66 -14.26 -1.79 -1.26
C ASN A 66 -15.71 -1.55 -0.82
N ASP A 67 -15.92 -0.68 0.19
CA ASP A 67 -17.25 -0.30 0.70
C ASP A 67 -18.09 0.47 -0.33
N HIS A 68 -17.43 1.27 -1.20
CA HIS A 68 -18.07 2.00 -2.29
C HIS A 68 -18.33 1.17 -3.56
N ASN A 69 -18.05 -0.14 -3.53
CA ASN A 69 -18.18 -1.03 -4.68
C ASN A 69 -19.27 -2.09 -4.50
N ASN A 70 -20.18 -1.90 -3.54
CA ASN A 70 -21.35 -2.74 -3.27
C ASN A 70 -22.65 -2.03 -3.61
#